data_AF-A0A933YM01-F1
#
_entry.id   AF-A0A933YM01-F1
#
_cell.length_a   1.000
_cell.length_b   1.000
_cell.length_c   1.000
_cell.angle_alpha   90.00
_cell.angle_beta   90.00
_cell.angle_gamma   90.00
#
_symmetry.space_group_name_H-M   'P 1'
#
loop_
_entity.id
_entity.type
_entity.pdbx_description
1 polymer ?
#
loop_
_entity_poly.entity_id
_entity_poly.type
_entity_poly.pdbx_seq_one_letter_code
_entity_poly.pdbx_strand_id
1 'polypeptide(L)'
;MNERLEIFPTERQKLYEKFADRLIKASNLSRQIVSFQANKEEPIYRWFKYKEGFSSTLVQYFLTKFSDKPGKLLDPFAGVGTTLFAGQSLGWDSYGIEILPVGIFVMETRDALHNIDPADLGRSLQNLWSEYDKFERTTLHLNHISITKDAFPEDTERALNRFLSYCEHVPQKEIRTLLRFAAFSILEEISYTRKDGQYLRWDYRSKRDLAGKPFNKGRILSFEQALRIKLSQISADLVPQSDSLFETPRNNGHNYPSIKIIDGSCLQELPAFENDFFDFIVTSPPYCNRYDYTRTYALELVFLGCDSDKVRNLRQELLSCTVENKEKVEQLRQTYTLLGKSSTFDSVLRVYDSSLAMSEVNYILSELNKLDRLNNANIPRMVRNYFLEMCFAIYEMARVTKRGGYCVMVNDNVRYGGEEIPVDLILSEFAEGLGFNTQNIFVLPRGKGNSSQQMGNYGRTEIRKCVYLWKKE
;
A
#
# COMPACT_ATOMS: atom_id res chain seq x y z
N MET A 1 36.07 16.43 -7.10
CA MET A 1 35.60 15.54 -8.17
C MET A 1 36.76 14.61 -8.47
N ASN A 2 36.81 13.44 -7.82
CA ASN A 2 37.74 12.38 -8.14
C ASN A 2 36.86 11.22 -8.61
N GLU A 3 36.64 11.14 -9.92
CA GLU A 3 36.13 9.90 -10.53
C GLU A 3 37.21 8.85 -10.32
N ARG A 4 37.05 8.02 -9.28
CA ARG A 4 37.74 6.74 -9.24
C ARG A 4 37.16 5.94 -10.40
N LEU A 5 37.92 5.86 -11.50
CA LEU A 5 37.75 4.84 -12.51
C LEU A 5 37.86 3.48 -11.81
N GLU A 6 36.71 2.86 -11.53
CA GLU A 6 36.69 1.46 -11.10
C GLU A 6 37.21 0.61 -12.25
N ILE A 7 38.28 -0.16 -11.97
CA ILE A 7 39.03 -0.93 -12.97
C ILE A 7 38.18 -2.09 -13.54
N PHE A 8 37.10 -2.48 -12.86
CA PHE A 8 36.13 -3.49 -13.28
C PHE A 8 34.70 -3.01 -12.97
N PRO A 9 33.70 -3.30 -13.83
CA PRO A 9 32.31 -2.96 -13.55
C PRO A 9 31.80 -3.75 -12.34
N THR A 10 31.11 -3.07 -11.43
CA THR A 10 30.38 -3.68 -10.30
C THR A 10 29.35 -4.69 -10.79
N GLU A 11 28.91 -5.60 -9.91
CA GLU A 11 27.86 -6.57 -10.27
C GLU A 11 26.54 -5.86 -10.58
N ARG A 12 26.23 -4.77 -9.87
CA ARG A 12 25.11 -3.88 -10.21
C ARG A 12 25.26 -3.23 -11.59
N GLN A 13 26.47 -2.85 -12.01
CA GLN A 13 26.72 -2.27 -13.33
C GLN A 13 26.52 -3.30 -14.45
N LYS A 14 27.00 -4.54 -14.27
CA LYS A 14 26.72 -5.64 -15.21
C LYS A 14 25.22 -5.91 -15.33
N LEU A 15 24.50 -5.84 -14.21
CA LEU A 15 23.05 -6.01 -14.22
C LEU A 15 22.34 -4.85 -14.94
N TYR A 16 22.84 -3.63 -14.80
CA TYR A 16 22.36 -2.48 -15.58
C TYR A 16 22.57 -2.71 -17.07
N GLU A 17 23.75 -3.15 -17.48
CA GLU A 17 24.08 -3.45 -18.89
C GLU A 17 23.17 -4.53 -19.47
N LYS A 18 22.86 -5.58 -18.68
CA LYS A 18 21.92 -6.65 -19.07
C LYS A 18 20.53 -6.13 -19.43
N PHE A 19 20.03 -5.11 -18.72
CA PHE A 19 18.68 -4.57 -18.89
C PHE A 19 18.64 -3.22 -19.63
N ALA A 20 19.79 -2.74 -20.13
CA ALA A 20 19.90 -1.40 -20.70
C ALA A 20 18.95 -1.16 -21.88
N ASP A 21 18.76 -2.18 -22.72
CA ASP A 21 17.86 -2.16 -23.88
C ASP A 21 16.36 -2.18 -23.49
N ARG A 22 16.04 -2.59 -22.26
CA ARG A 22 14.68 -2.68 -21.72
C ARG A 22 14.32 -1.53 -20.79
N LEU A 23 15.28 -0.66 -20.47
CA LEU A 23 15.05 0.56 -19.69
C LEU A 23 14.45 1.66 -20.57
N ILE A 24 13.12 1.78 -20.53
CA ILE A 24 12.38 2.72 -21.38
C ILE A 24 12.00 3.96 -20.60
N LYS A 25 12.40 5.15 -21.08
CA LYS A 25 11.94 6.41 -20.49
C LYS A 25 10.47 6.64 -20.85
N ALA A 26 9.59 6.50 -19.87
CA ALA A 26 8.15 6.62 -20.09
C ALA A 26 7.68 8.07 -19.96
N SER A 27 7.79 8.84 -21.05
CA SER A 27 7.32 10.23 -21.10
C SER A 27 5.82 10.39 -20.83
N ASN A 28 5.02 9.36 -21.13
CA ASN A 28 3.58 9.29 -20.90
C ASN A 28 3.19 8.84 -19.48
N LEU A 29 4.11 8.28 -18.69
CA LEU A 29 3.86 7.90 -17.30
C LEU A 29 4.37 9.00 -16.37
N SER A 30 3.49 9.92 -15.98
CA SER A 30 3.84 10.99 -15.06
C SER A 30 3.85 10.52 -13.59
N ARG A 31 4.50 11.29 -12.70
CA ARG A 31 4.48 11.03 -11.25
C ARG A 31 3.05 10.99 -10.68
N GLN A 32 2.11 11.72 -11.28
CA GLN A 32 0.71 11.74 -10.86
C GLN A 32 0.01 10.40 -11.16
N ILE A 33 0.40 9.72 -12.23
CA ILE A 33 -0.20 8.46 -12.67
C ILE A 33 0.36 7.28 -11.85
N VAL A 34 1.65 7.28 -11.53
CA VAL A 34 2.27 6.19 -10.74
C VAL A 34 2.20 6.39 -9.22
N SER A 35 1.47 7.39 -8.75
CA SER A 35 1.21 7.62 -7.33
C SER A 35 -0.25 7.98 -7.11
N PHE A 36 -0.69 8.04 -5.86
CA PHE A 36 -2.06 8.39 -5.52
C PHE A 36 -2.43 9.85 -5.85
N GLN A 37 -1.51 10.65 -6.40
CA GLN A 37 -1.75 12.08 -6.62
C GLN A 37 -2.91 12.35 -7.60
N ALA A 38 -3.05 11.58 -8.68
CA ALA A 38 -4.19 11.73 -9.60
C ALA A 38 -5.53 11.38 -8.91
N ASN A 39 -5.53 10.40 -8.02
CA ASN A 39 -6.73 9.92 -7.32
C ASN A 39 -7.26 10.88 -6.24
N LYS A 40 -6.56 11.97 -5.92
CA LYS A 40 -6.96 12.89 -4.85
C LYS A 40 -8.19 13.73 -5.17
N GLU A 41 -8.45 13.95 -6.45
CA GLU A 41 -9.59 14.77 -6.90
C GLU A 41 -10.74 13.91 -7.43
N GLU A 42 -10.45 12.66 -7.79
CA GLU A 42 -11.42 11.70 -8.31
C GLU A 42 -12.50 11.33 -7.28
N PRO A 43 -13.79 11.37 -7.64
CA PRO A 43 -14.88 10.89 -6.79
C PRO A 43 -14.62 9.48 -6.26
N ILE A 44 -15.08 9.20 -5.04
CA ILE A 44 -14.85 7.94 -4.30
C ILE A 44 -13.39 7.77 -3.83
N TYR A 45 -12.40 7.93 -4.71
CA TYR A 45 -10.99 7.81 -4.34
C TYR A 45 -10.53 8.90 -3.36
N ARG A 46 -11.06 10.12 -3.47
CA ARG A 46 -10.72 11.24 -2.59
C ARG A 46 -11.22 11.14 -1.16
N TRP A 47 -12.07 10.15 -0.85
CA TRP A 47 -12.67 10.06 0.48
C TRP A 47 -11.66 9.71 1.57
N PHE A 48 -10.65 8.90 1.24
CA PHE A 48 -9.60 8.48 2.15
C PHE A 48 -8.21 8.74 1.57
N LYS A 49 -7.39 9.45 2.33
CA LYS A 49 -6.03 9.83 1.92
C LYS A 49 -5.05 8.68 2.19
N TYR A 50 -4.83 7.84 1.17
CA TYR A 50 -3.84 6.77 1.17
C TYR A 50 -2.65 7.16 0.28
N LYS A 51 -1.47 7.45 0.85
CA LYS A 51 -0.36 8.04 0.06
C LYS A 51 0.39 7.00 -0.76
N GLU A 52 0.24 5.73 -0.42
CA GLU A 52 1.09 4.62 -0.87
C GLU A 52 0.52 3.85 -2.08
N GLY A 53 -0.58 4.30 -2.67
CA GLY A 53 -1.15 3.72 -3.90
C GLY A 53 -0.66 4.36 -5.20
N PHE A 54 -0.98 3.74 -6.33
CA PHE A 54 -0.92 4.32 -7.69
C PHE A 54 -2.31 4.72 -8.19
N SER A 55 -2.39 5.33 -9.38
CA SER A 55 -3.66 5.80 -9.96
C SER A 55 -4.46 4.70 -10.66
N SER A 56 -5.78 4.86 -10.73
CA SER A 56 -6.66 3.98 -11.52
C SER A 56 -6.31 4.03 -13.02
N THR A 57 -5.91 5.21 -13.53
CA THR A 57 -5.49 5.40 -14.93
C THR A 57 -4.30 4.53 -15.31
N LEU A 58 -3.35 4.30 -14.39
CA LEU A 58 -2.23 3.40 -14.63
C LEU A 58 -2.72 1.97 -14.92
N VAL A 59 -3.64 1.49 -14.08
CA VAL A 59 -4.23 0.15 -14.21
C VAL A 59 -4.95 0.03 -15.54
N GLN A 60 -5.83 0.98 -15.84
CA GLN A 60 -6.61 0.99 -17.08
C GLN A 60 -5.71 0.99 -18.32
N TYR A 61 -4.62 1.78 -18.30
CA TYR A 61 -3.65 1.80 -19.39
C TYR A 61 -3.03 0.43 -19.64
N PHE A 62 -2.55 -0.25 -18.60
CA PHE A 62 -1.91 -1.56 -18.76
C PHE A 62 -2.89 -2.66 -19.16
N LEU A 63 -4.08 -2.70 -18.54
CA LEU A 63 -5.09 -3.70 -18.88
C LEU A 63 -5.57 -3.55 -20.32
N THR A 64 -5.81 -2.32 -20.78
CA THR A 64 -6.27 -2.05 -22.15
C THR A 64 -5.18 -2.28 -23.19
N LYS A 65 -3.91 -2.01 -22.84
CA LYS A 65 -2.80 -2.12 -23.79
C LYS A 65 -2.25 -3.54 -23.94
N PHE A 66 -2.34 -4.35 -22.89
CA PHE A 66 -1.68 -5.67 -22.83
C PHE A 66 -2.65 -6.84 -22.65
N SER A 67 -3.96 -6.60 -22.74
CA SER A 67 -4.98 -7.65 -22.80
C SER A 67 -6.08 -7.29 -23.81
N ASP A 68 -6.47 -8.26 -24.64
CA ASP A 68 -7.54 -8.09 -25.62
C ASP A 68 -8.94 -8.19 -24.99
N LYS A 69 -9.05 -8.91 -23.87
CA LYS A 69 -10.32 -9.13 -23.16
C LYS A 69 -10.12 -9.22 -21.65
N PRO A 70 -11.15 -8.91 -20.85
CA PRO A 70 -11.10 -9.12 -19.41
C PRO A 70 -10.99 -10.60 -19.05
N GLY A 71 -10.33 -10.85 -17.92
CA GLY A 71 -10.20 -12.16 -17.29
C GLY A 71 -10.08 -11.99 -15.78
N LYS A 72 -9.20 -12.78 -15.16
CA LYS A 72 -8.91 -12.67 -13.72
C LYS A 72 -7.70 -11.77 -13.47
N LEU A 73 -7.92 -10.72 -12.69
CA LEU A 73 -6.93 -9.74 -12.27
C LEU A 73 -6.53 -9.97 -10.81
N LEU A 74 -5.24 -9.93 -10.52
CA LEU A 74 -4.72 -10.01 -9.15
C LEU A 74 -3.94 -8.75 -8.76
N ASP A 75 -4.14 -8.32 -7.52
CA ASP A 75 -3.23 -7.45 -6.78
C ASP A 75 -2.82 -8.13 -5.46
N PRO A 76 -1.60 -8.69 -5.34
CA PRO A 76 -1.14 -9.31 -4.10
C PRO A 76 -0.80 -8.31 -2.97
N PHE A 77 -0.85 -7.01 -3.25
CA PHE A 77 -0.60 -5.92 -2.31
C PHE A 77 -1.67 -4.85 -2.49
N ALA A 78 -2.94 -5.24 -2.33
CA ALA A 78 -4.08 -4.50 -2.85
C ALA A 78 -4.25 -3.09 -2.27
N GLY A 79 -3.72 -2.81 -1.07
CA GLY A 79 -3.84 -1.53 -0.41
C GLY A 79 -5.30 -1.14 -0.23
N VAL A 80 -5.72 -0.08 -0.90
CA VAL A 80 -7.11 0.41 -0.91
C VAL A 80 -7.92 -0.03 -2.14
N GLY A 81 -7.40 -1.01 -2.88
CA GLY A 81 -8.09 -1.68 -3.99
C GLY A 81 -8.09 -0.93 -5.32
N THR A 82 -7.15 -0.01 -5.57
CA THR A 82 -7.12 0.73 -6.85
C THR A 82 -7.17 -0.20 -8.05
N THR A 83 -6.38 -1.28 -8.04
CA THR A 83 -6.39 -2.32 -9.08
C THR A 83 -7.74 -2.99 -9.21
N LEU A 84 -8.35 -3.38 -8.10
CA LEU A 84 -9.59 -4.14 -8.08
C LEU A 84 -10.74 -3.35 -8.70
N PHE A 85 -10.96 -2.13 -8.23
CA PHE A 85 -12.08 -1.31 -8.71
C PHE A 85 -11.84 -0.78 -10.12
N ALA A 86 -10.60 -0.47 -10.50
CA ALA A 86 -10.29 -0.11 -11.88
C ALA A 86 -10.44 -1.31 -12.83
N GLY A 87 -10.04 -2.51 -12.41
CA GLY A 87 -10.26 -3.75 -13.16
C GLY A 87 -11.74 -4.06 -13.33
N GLN A 88 -12.53 -3.99 -12.26
CA GLN A 88 -13.99 -4.21 -12.30
C GLN A 88 -14.67 -3.24 -13.26
N SER A 89 -14.28 -1.96 -13.28
CA SER A 89 -14.80 -0.97 -14.26
C SER A 89 -14.50 -1.30 -15.73
N LEU A 90 -13.51 -2.16 -15.97
CA LEU A 90 -13.14 -2.67 -17.29
C LEU A 90 -13.63 -4.11 -17.53
N GLY A 91 -14.46 -4.66 -16.65
CA GLY A 91 -15.04 -6.01 -16.80
C GLY A 91 -14.22 -7.16 -16.20
N TRP A 92 -13.18 -6.89 -15.40
CA TRP A 92 -12.29 -7.92 -14.83
C TRP A 92 -12.79 -8.48 -13.49
N ASP A 93 -12.73 -9.80 -13.33
CA ASP A 93 -12.87 -10.45 -12.02
C ASP A 93 -11.60 -10.21 -11.21
N SER A 94 -11.72 -9.43 -10.15
CA SER A 94 -10.56 -8.87 -9.46
C SER A 94 -10.36 -9.48 -8.07
N TYR A 95 -9.11 -9.85 -7.78
CA TYR A 95 -8.70 -10.48 -6.53
C TYR A 95 -7.64 -9.60 -5.87
N GLY A 96 -7.83 -9.28 -4.60
CA GLY A 96 -6.89 -8.48 -3.82
C GLY A 96 -6.48 -9.20 -2.55
N ILE A 97 -5.18 -9.30 -2.30
CA ILE A 97 -4.63 -9.72 -1.02
C ILE A 97 -4.14 -8.47 -0.30
N GLU A 98 -4.62 -8.24 0.92
CA GLU A 98 -4.18 -7.15 1.77
C GLU A 98 -4.13 -7.64 3.21
N ILE A 99 -3.12 -7.20 3.97
CA ILE A 99 -2.94 -7.62 5.35
C ILE A 99 -3.27 -6.50 6.35
N LEU A 100 -3.18 -5.24 5.93
CA LEU A 100 -3.47 -4.09 6.75
C LEU A 100 -5.00 -3.90 6.85
N PRO A 101 -5.61 -4.01 8.05
CA PRO A 101 -7.06 -3.84 8.23
C PRO A 101 -7.60 -2.51 7.68
N VAL A 102 -6.75 -1.49 7.65
CA VAL A 102 -7.02 -0.16 7.09
C VAL A 102 -7.40 -0.27 5.61
N GLY A 103 -6.62 -1.00 4.81
CA GLY A 103 -6.85 -1.16 3.38
C GLY A 103 -8.10 -1.99 3.10
N ILE A 104 -8.25 -3.09 3.84
CA ILE A 104 -9.42 -3.98 3.78
C ILE A 104 -10.70 -3.20 4.07
N PHE A 105 -10.76 -2.44 5.15
CA PHE A 105 -11.94 -1.67 5.52
C PHE A 105 -12.32 -0.62 4.47
N VAL A 106 -11.32 0.00 3.81
CA VAL A 106 -11.57 0.93 2.69
C VAL A 106 -12.15 0.18 1.49
N MET A 107 -11.62 -1.00 1.14
CA MET A 107 -12.14 -1.81 0.04
C MET A 107 -13.56 -2.33 0.33
N GLU A 108 -13.82 -2.84 1.52
CA GLU A 108 -15.15 -3.29 1.95
C GLU A 108 -16.17 -2.16 1.92
N THR A 109 -15.78 -0.95 2.33
CA THR A 109 -16.68 0.22 2.26
C THR A 109 -17.04 0.54 0.80
N ARG A 110 -16.06 0.50 -0.10
CA ARG A 110 -16.29 0.77 -1.53
C ARG A 110 -17.17 -0.29 -2.16
N ASP A 111 -16.95 -1.56 -1.86
CA ASP A 111 -17.78 -2.65 -2.35
C ASP A 111 -19.22 -2.57 -1.80
N ALA A 112 -19.39 -2.18 -0.54
CA ALA A 112 -20.70 -1.97 0.08
C ALA A 112 -21.54 -0.92 -0.66
N LEU A 113 -20.93 0.05 -1.37
CA LEU A 113 -21.65 1.07 -2.14
C LEU A 113 -22.55 0.46 -3.23
N HIS A 114 -22.20 -0.70 -3.78
CA HIS A 114 -23.01 -1.38 -4.79
C HIS A 114 -24.39 -1.78 -4.26
N ASN A 115 -24.54 -1.91 -2.94
CA ASN A 115 -25.74 -2.37 -2.27
C ASN A 115 -26.45 -1.27 -1.46
N ILE A 116 -26.02 -0.02 -1.57
CA ILE A 116 -26.67 1.11 -0.90
C ILE A 116 -27.73 1.71 -1.82
N ASP A 117 -28.98 1.73 -1.36
CA ASP A 117 -30.04 2.53 -1.98
C ASP A 117 -29.78 4.03 -1.66
N PRO A 118 -29.64 4.91 -2.67
CA PRO A 118 -29.46 6.34 -2.46
C PRO A 118 -30.56 7.00 -1.62
N ALA A 119 -31.81 6.52 -1.70
CA ALA A 119 -32.92 7.03 -0.90
C ALA A 119 -32.77 6.67 0.58
N ASP A 120 -32.30 5.45 0.87
CA ASP A 120 -32.03 5.01 2.24
C ASP A 120 -30.89 5.79 2.86
N LEU A 121 -29.79 5.97 2.11
CA LEU A 121 -28.68 6.82 2.53
C LEU A 121 -29.15 8.25 2.79
N GLY A 122 -29.94 8.82 1.87
CA GLY A 122 -30.49 10.17 2.02
C GLY A 122 -31.29 10.33 3.31
N ARG A 123 -32.19 9.37 3.62
CA ARG A 123 -32.98 9.36 4.86
C ARG A 123 -32.10 9.23 6.10
N SER A 124 -31.13 8.31 6.10
CA SER A 124 -30.20 8.14 7.21
C SER A 124 -29.39 9.41 7.48
N LEU A 125 -28.88 10.08 6.44
CA LEU A 125 -28.10 11.32 6.60
C LEU A 125 -28.96 12.50 7.09
N GLN A 126 -30.22 12.60 6.67
CA GLN A 126 -31.15 13.62 7.14
C GLN A 126 -31.46 13.48 8.63
N ASN A 127 -31.67 12.25 9.10
CA ASN A 127 -32.05 11.98 10.49
C ASN A 127 -30.84 11.88 11.44
N LEU A 128 -29.63 11.67 10.92
CA LEU A 128 -28.41 11.35 11.66
C LEU A 128 -28.23 12.19 12.91
N TRP A 129 -28.25 13.53 12.80
CA TRP A 129 -27.97 14.41 13.94
C TRP A 129 -29.08 14.37 14.99
N SER A 130 -30.33 14.32 14.54
CA SER A 130 -31.47 14.21 15.47
C SER A 130 -31.50 12.90 16.25
N GLU A 131 -30.98 11.82 15.66
CA GLU A 131 -30.85 10.52 16.32
C GLU A 131 -29.59 10.45 17.18
N TYR A 132 -28.47 10.95 16.66
CA TYR A 132 -27.20 11.07 17.38
C TYR A 132 -27.38 11.88 18.68
N ASP A 133 -28.08 13.01 18.63
CA ASP A 133 -28.31 13.88 19.79
C ASP A 133 -29.16 13.22 20.88
N LYS A 134 -30.04 12.27 20.53
CA LYS A 134 -30.79 11.45 21.49
C LYS A 134 -29.98 10.31 22.08
N PHE A 135 -28.85 9.97 21.46
CA PHE A 135 -28.09 8.78 21.78
C PHE A 135 -27.11 9.03 22.94
N GLU A 136 -27.54 8.86 24.20
CA GLU A 136 -26.70 9.18 25.37
C GLU A 136 -25.74 8.05 25.79
N ARG A 137 -26.04 6.80 25.41
CA ARG A 137 -25.32 5.62 25.91
C ARG A 137 -24.09 5.30 25.06
N THR A 138 -22.90 5.56 25.59
CA THR A 138 -21.65 5.08 24.96
C THR A 138 -21.40 3.62 25.34
N THR A 139 -21.24 2.74 24.34
CA THR A 139 -20.93 1.31 24.52
C THR A 139 -19.61 0.90 23.88
N LEU A 140 -19.13 1.69 22.92
CA LEU A 140 -17.85 1.51 22.26
C LEU A 140 -16.86 2.60 22.68
N HIS A 141 -15.63 2.18 22.93
CA HIS A 141 -14.52 3.06 23.27
C HIS A 141 -13.30 2.72 22.42
N LEU A 142 -12.58 3.74 21.95
CA LEU A 142 -11.28 3.56 21.34
C LEU A 142 -10.27 3.03 22.37
N ASN A 143 -9.74 1.84 22.11
CA ASN A 143 -8.73 1.22 22.96
C ASN A 143 -7.34 1.66 22.51
N HIS A 144 -6.92 2.82 23.01
CA HIS A 144 -5.64 3.41 22.66
C HIS A 144 -4.44 2.52 23.01
N ILE A 145 -3.52 2.39 22.05
CA ILE A 145 -2.16 1.88 22.27
C ILE A 145 -1.21 3.04 22.59
N SER A 146 0.00 2.73 23.08
CA SER A 146 0.99 3.73 23.54
C SER A 146 1.28 4.86 22.52
N ILE A 147 1.37 4.55 21.22
CA ILE A 147 1.63 5.55 20.17
C ILE A 147 0.38 6.34 19.75
N THR A 148 -0.80 6.04 20.31
CA THR A 148 -2.04 6.76 20.00
C THR A 148 -2.66 7.44 21.22
N LYS A 149 -2.14 7.17 22.41
CA LYS A 149 -2.57 7.81 23.65
C LYS A 149 -2.46 9.34 23.53
N ASP A 150 -3.48 10.03 24.01
CA ASP A 150 -3.60 11.51 23.99
C ASP A 150 -3.67 12.11 22.58
N ALA A 151 -4.05 11.31 21.57
CA ALA A 151 -4.19 11.76 20.19
C ALA A 151 -5.38 12.70 19.98
N PHE A 152 -6.42 12.66 20.80
CA PHE A 152 -7.63 13.45 20.61
C PHE A 152 -7.87 14.43 21.77
N PRO A 153 -8.50 15.59 21.52
CA PRO A 153 -9.18 16.34 22.57
C PRO A 153 -10.24 15.46 23.24
N GLU A 154 -10.42 15.58 24.56
CA GLU A 154 -11.35 14.73 25.33
C GLU A 154 -12.79 14.78 24.81
N ASP A 155 -13.29 15.98 24.51
CA ASP A 155 -14.64 16.15 23.97
C ASP A 155 -14.79 15.55 22.56
N THR A 156 -13.75 15.63 21.74
CA THR A 156 -13.71 15.00 20.41
C THR A 156 -13.76 13.47 20.54
N GLU A 157 -12.98 12.89 21.45
CA GLU A 157 -12.97 11.44 21.66
C GLU A 157 -14.31 10.94 22.21
N ARG A 158 -14.91 11.68 23.14
CA ARG A 158 -16.26 11.40 23.66
C ARG A 158 -17.31 11.42 22.53
N ALA A 159 -17.26 12.45 21.67
CA ALA A 159 -18.18 12.58 20.55
C ALA A 159 -18.00 11.44 19.51
N LEU A 160 -16.75 11.05 19.24
CA LEU A 160 -16.42 9.92 18.36
C LEU A 160 -16.92 8.59 18.94
N ASN A 161 -16.64 8.29 20.20
CA ASN A 161 -17.09 7.06 20.87
C ASN A 161 -18.62 6.95 20.90
N ARG A 162 -19.31 8.08 21.17
CA ARG A 162 -20.78 8.18 21.07
C ARG A 162 -21.27 7.88 19.65
N PHE A 163 -20.60 8.42 18.63
CA PHE A 163 -20.97 8.21 17.23
C PHE A 163 -20.77 6.76 16.78
N LEU A 164 -19.68 6.12 17.20
CA LEU A 164 -19.46 4.70 16.92
C LEU A 164 -20.53 3.83 17.58
N SER A 165 -20.91 4.17 18.81
CA SER A 165 -22.01 3.48 19.53
C SER A 165 -23.36 3.69 18.83
N TYR A 166 -23.62 4.88 18.28
CA TYR A 166 -24.79 5.15 17.43
C TYR A 166 -24.77 4.30 16.16
N CYS A 167 -23.62 4.20 15.47
CA CYS A 167 -23.49 3.42 14.25
C CYS A 167 -23.92 1.96 14.44
N GLU A 168 -23.64 1.35 15.59
CA GLU A 168 -24.07 -0.04 15.88
C GLU A 168 -25.60 -0.22 15.96
N HIS A 169 -26.36 0.87 16.12
CA HIS A 169 -27.83 0.84 16.11
C HIS A 169 -28.42 1.09 14.71
N VAL A 170 -27.60 1.45 13.72
CA VAL A 170 -28.04 1.62 12.33
C VAL A 170 -28.32 0.22 11.75
N PRO A 171 -29.56 -0.10 11.36
CA PRO A 171 -29.93 -1.47 10.98
C PRO A 171 -29.22 -1.95 9.71
N GLN A 172 -29.17 -1.09 8.68
CA GLN A 172 -28.56 -1.41 7.39
C GLN A 172 -27.04 -1.48 7.51
N LYS A 173 -26.47 -2.64 7.19
CA LYS A 173 -25.04 -2.92 7.36
C LYS A 173 -24.19 -1.99 6.50
N GLU A 174 -24.60 -1.76 5.25
CA GLU A 174 -23.86 -0.99 4.25
C GLU A 174 -23.82 0.49 4.63
N ILE A 175 -24.95 1.05 5.09
CA ILE A 175 -25.00 2.42 5.64
C ILE A 175 -24.15 2.52 6.89
N ARG A 176 -24.26 1.55 7.82
CA ARG A 176 -23.42 1.51 9.03
C ARG A 176 -21.92 1.51 8.69
N THR A 177 -21.50 0.70 7.72
CA THR A 177 -20.12 0.68 7.22
C THR A 177 -19.71 2.04 6.66
N LEU A 178 -20.54 2.67 5.83
CA LEU A 178 -20.24 3.99 5.25
C LEU A 178 -20.13 5.10 6.30
N LEU A 179 -21.01 5.11 7.31
CA LEU A 179 -20.96 6.05 8.42
C LEU A 179 -19.70 5.87 9.27
N ARG A 180 -19.35 4.62 9.61
CA ARG A 180 -18.09 4.30 10.30
C ARG A 180 -16.89 4.73 9.47
N PHE A 181 -16.92 4.50 8.15
CA PHE A 181 -15.87 4.94 7.24
C PHE A 181 -15.72 6.47 7.18
N ALA A 182 -16.83 7.22 7.21
CA ALA A 182 -16.77 8.68 7.26
C ALA A 182 -16.02 9.15 8.51
N ALA A 183 -16.30 8.56 9.69
CA ALA A 183 -15.57 8.85 10.93
C ALA A 183 -14.11 8.39 10.88
N PHE A 184 -13.83 7.21 10.30
CA PHE A 184 -12.49 6.68 10.08
C PHE A 184 -11.63 7.61 9.21
N SER A 185 -12.23 8.21 8.17
CA SER A 185 -11.52 9.04 7.21
C SER A 185 -11.14 10.43 7.74
N ILE A 186 -11.68 10.85 8.88
CA ILE A 186 -11.44 12.18 9.49
C ILE A 186 -10.53 12.13 10.73
N LEU A 187 -9.98 10.96 11.08
CA LEU A 187 -9.20 10.77 12.31
C LEU A 187 -7.98 11.68 12.36
N GLU A 188 -7.33 11.95 11.22
CA GLU A 188 -6.26 12.95 11.17
C GLU A 188 -6.87 14.32 11.50
N GLU A 189 -7.88 14.80 10.80
CA GLU A 189 -8.47 16.15 10.91
C GLU A 189 -8.90 16.56 12.32
N ILE A 190 -9.35 15.60 13.13
CA ILE A 190 -9.89 15.83 14.49
C ILE A 190 -8.89 15.52 15.60
N SER A 191 -7.70 15.00 15.27
CA SER A 191 -6.65 14.66 16.24
C SER A 191 -5.53 15.70 16.32
N TYR A 192 -4.69 15.56 17.34
CA TYR A 192 -3.41 16.24 17.47
C TYR A 192 -2.30 15.63 16.60
N THR A 193 -2.59 14.64 15.75
CA THR A 193 -1.54 13.94 14.98
C THR A 193 -1.60 14.27 13.49
N ARG A 194 -0.47 14.20 12.79
CA ARG A 194 -0.40 14.26 11.33
C ARG A 194 0.53 13.17 10.82
N LYS A 195 0.14 12.47 9.75
CA LYS A 195 1.01 11.49 9.07
C LYS A 195 2.19 12.20 8.41
N ASP A 196 3.40 12.05 8.96
CA ASP A 196 4.63 12.69 8.48
C ASP A 196 5.76 11.66 8.31
N GLY A 197 5.98 11.21 7.08
CA GLY A 197 6.91 10.13 6.79
C GLY A 197 6.53 8.85 7.53
N GLN A 198 7.48 8.31 8.29
CA GLN A 198 7.37 7.03 9.02
C GLN A 198 6.68 7.17 10.40
N TYR A 199 6.25 8.37 10.77
CA TYR A 199 5.79 8.66 12.13
C TYR A 199 4.52 9.51 12.14
N LEU A 200 3.82 9.46 13.29
CA LEU A 200 2.83 10.47 13.66
C LEU A 200 3.57 11.68 14.23
N ARG A 201 3.43 12.82 13.57
CA ARG A 201 3.90 14.09 14.10
C ARG A 201 2.83 14.71 14.99
N TRP A 202 3.22 15.15 16.18
CA TRP A 202 2.31 15.58 17.22
C TRP A 202 2.24 17.09 17.35
N ASP A 203 1.01 17.59 17.42
CA ASP A 203 0.70 18.98 17.69
C ASP A 203 0.97 19.33 19.16
N TYR A 204 1.50 20.53 19.40
CA TYR A 204 1.85 21.03 20.72
C TYR A 204 0.67 21.07 21.73
N ARG A 205 -0.58 21.04 21.26
CA ARG A 205 -1.78 21.01 22.10
C ARG A 205 -2.05 19.63 22.73
N SER A 206 -1.37 18.57 22.31
CA SER A 206 -1.48 17.25 22.96
C SER A 206 -0.89 17.27 24.37
N LYS A 207 -1.43 16.44 25.26
CA LYS A 207 -0.90 16.21 26.62
C LYS A 207 0.37 15.33 26.64
N ARG A 208 0.76 14.79 25.49
CA ARG A 208 1.95 13.95 25.35
C ARG A 208 3.21 14.77 25.62
N ASP A 209 4.20 14.15 26.27
CA ASP A 209 5.53 14.75 26.38
C ASP A 209 6.23 14.76 25.01
N LEU A 210 6.49 15.94 24.48
CA LEU A 210 7.01 16.15 23.13
C LEU A 210 8.41 16.76 23.18
N ALA A 211 9.39 16.03 22.64
CA ALA A 211 10.74 16.54 22.48
C ALA A 211 10.88 17.42 21.23
N GLY A 212 11.68 18.48 21.33
CA GLY A 212 12.05 19.34 20.20
C GLY A 212 11.15 20.57 20.02
N LYS A 213 11.20 21.18 18.83
CA LYS A 213 10.44 22.40 18.55
C LYS A 213 8.93 22.10 18.48
N PRO A 214 8.07 22.92 19.11
CA PRO A 214 6.62 22.77 19.02
C PRO A 214 6.16 22.72 17.56
N PHE A 215 5.35 21.72 17.22
CA PHE A 215 4.69 21.64 15.94
C PHE A 215 3.26 22.14 16.06
N ASN A 216 2.86 23.07 15.20
CA ASN A 216 1.49 23.52 15.08
C ASN A 216 0.90 22.99 13.76
N LYS A 217 -0.10 22.14 13.88
CA LYS A 217 -0.82 21.49 12.78
C LYS A 217 -1.77 22.44 12.06
N GLY A 218 -2.10 23.58 12.67
CA GLY A 218 -3.11 24.53 12.21
C GLY A 218 -4.47 24.28 12.87
N ARG A 219 -5.55 24.56 12.15
CA ARG A 219 -6.92 24.31 12.65
C ARG A 219 -7.15 22.80 12.82
N ILE A 220 -7.63 22.42 14.01
CA ILE A 220 -8.18 21.09 14.30
C ILE A 220 -9.68 21.27 14.36
N LEU A 221 -10.43 20.48 13.59
CA LEU A 221 -11.88 20.59 13.52
C LEU A 221 -12.51 19.86 14.72
N SER A 222 -13.71 20.27 15.13
CA SER A 222 -14.52 19.43 16.01
C SER A 222 -14.96 18.17 15.26
N PHE A 223 -15.26 17.10 16.00
CA PHE A 223 -15.77 15.85 15.43
C PHE A 223 -16.95 16.07 14.48
N GLU A 224 -17.98 16.78 14.95
CA GLU A 224 -19.17 17.06 14.17
C GLU A 224 -18.88 17.87 12.91
N GLN A 225 -18.05 18.93 13.01
CA GLN A 225 -17.70 19.74 11.84
C GLN A 225 -17.01 18.91 10.76
N ALA A 226 -16.01 18.11 11.13
CA ALA A 226 -15.29 17.25 10.20
C ALA A 226 -16.20 16.17 9.60
N LEU A 227 -17.07 15.55 10.40
CA LEU A 227 -17.98 14.52 9.94
C LEU A 227 -19.04 15.08 8.97
N ARG A 228 -19.64 16.24 9.27
CA ARG A 228 -20.58 16.92 8.35
C ARG A 228 -19.95 17.21 6.99
N ILE A 229 -18.72 17.74 6.99
CA ILE A 229 -17.98 18.02 5.76
C ILE A 229 -17.76 16.72 4.98
N LYS A 230 -17.29 15.66 5.65
CA LYS A 230 -17.01 14.37 5.01
C LYS A 230 -18.27 13.69 4.45
N LEU A 231 -19.35 13.64 5.22
CA LEU A 231 -20.62 13.05 4.77
C LEU A 231 -21.23 13.84 3.61
N SER A 232 -21.11 15.17 3.63
CA SER A 232 -21.55 16.01 2.50
C SER A 232 -20.72 15.72 1.24
N GLN A 233 -19.40 15.54 1.37
CA GLN A 233 -18.53 15.15 0.26
C GLN A 233 -18.91 13.76 -0.30
N ILE A 234 -19.10 12.77 0.57
CA ILE A 234 -19.50 11.41 0.18
C ILE A 234 -20.85 11.45 -0.55
N SER A 235 -21.84 12.15 0.02
CA SER A 235 -23.18 12.29 -0.57
C SER A 235 -23.11 12.95 -1.95
N ALA A 236 -22.37 14.05 -2.09
CA ALA A 236 -22.21 14.76 -3.37
C ALA A 236 -21.54 13.88 -4.45
N ASP A 237 -20.60 13.02 -4.07
CA ASP A 237 -19.92 12.09 -4.99
C ASP A 237 -20.81 10.91 -5.41
N LEU A 238 -21.85 10.61 -4.63
CA LEU A 238 -22.82 9.55 -4.91
C LEU A 238 -24.04 10.04 -5.70
N VAL A 239 -24.22 11.35 -5.86
CA VAL A 239 -25.25 11.89 -6.77
C VAL A 239 -24.72 11.73 -8.20
N PRO A 240 -25.49 11.16 -9.15
CA PRO A 240 -25.07 11.07 -10.54
C PRO A 240 -24.76 12.48 -11.07
N GLN A 241 -23.51 12.76 -11.40
CA GLN A 241 -23.17 13.97 -12.13
C GLN A 241 -23.50 13.74 -13.60
N SER A 242 -24.44 14.51 -14.13
CA SER A 242 -24.94 14.42 -15.50
C SER A 242 -23.89 14.69 -16.60
N ASP A 243 -22.68 15.15 -16.23
CA ASP A 243 -21.62 15.57 -17.17
C ASP A 243 -20.30 14.80 -17.02
N SER A 244 -20.27 13.67 -16.31
CA SER A 244 -19.08 12.81 -16.30
C SER A 244 -18.96 12.09 -17.64
N LEU A 245 -17.97 12.51 -18.47
CA LEU A 245 -17.57 11.85 -19.72
C LEU A 245 -17.25 10.35 -19.56
N PHE A 246 -17.06 9.90 -18.33
CA PHE A 246 -17.07 8.49 -17.94
C PHE A 246 -18.37 8.24 -17.19
N GLU A 247 -19.42 7.83 -17.89
CA GLU A 247 -20.57 7.22 -17.26
C GLU A 247 -20.07 6.10 -16.35
N THR A 248 -20.18 6.27 -15.03
CA THR A 248 -20.28 5.08 -14.18
C THR A 248 -21.69 4.57 -14.47
N PRO A 249 -21.85 3.39 -15.11
CA PRO A 249 -23.18 2.94 -15.46
C PRO A 249 -23.92 2.58 -14.17
N ARG A 250 -24.69 3.53 -13.63
CA ARG A 250 -25.84 3.17 -12.81
C ARG A 250 -26.89 2.66 -13.78
N ASN A 251 -26.89 1.36 -14.06
CA ASN A 251 -27.96 0.75 -14.83
C ASN A 251 -28.24 -0.70 -14.42
N ASN A 252 -29.45 -0.88 -13.88
CA ASN A 252 -30.43 -1.89 -14.26
C ASN A 252 -29.91 -3.32 -14.51
N GLY A 253 -29.43 -4.00 -13.46
CA GLY A 253 -29.47 -5.47 -13.40
C GLY A 253 -28.37 -6.25 -14.10
N HIS A 254 -27.23 -5.64 -14.46
CA HIS A 254 -26.04 -6.39 -14.87
C HIS A 254 -25.15 -6.72 -13.66
N ASN A 255 -24.82 -8.01 -13.48
CA ASN A 255 -23.86 -8.49 -12.49
C ASN A 255 -22.51 -7.79 -12.73
N TYR A 256 -22.08 -6.95 -11.79
CA TYR A 256 -20.70 -6.48 -11.77
C TYR A 256 -19.74 -7.69 -11.71
N PRO A 257 -18.59 -7.64 -12.40
CA PRO A 257 -17.52 -8.60 -12.18
C PRO A 257 -17.19 -8.69 -10.70
N SER A 258 -16.81 -9.88 -10.24
CA SER A 258 -16.61 -10.12 -8.81
C SER A 258 -15.36 -9.39 -8.29
N ILE A 259 -15.45 -8.82 -7.08
CA ILE A 259 -14.29 -8.40 -6.29
C ILE A 259 -14.13 -9.38 -5.13
N LYS A 260 -12.98 -10.04 -5.05
CA LYS A 260 -12.62 -10.91 -3.93
C LYS A 260 -11.49 -10.27 -3.11
N ILE A 261 -11.83 -9.83 -1.90
CA ILE A 261 -10.87 -9.30 -0.92
C ILE A 261 -10.42 -10.46 -0.02
N ILE A 262 -9.11 -10.64 0.14
CA ILE A 262 -8.49 -11.67 0.95
C ILE A 262 -7.65 -10.98 2.02
N ASP A 263 -8.04 -11.19 3.28
CA ASP A 263 -7.32 -10.72 4.46
C ASP A 263 -6.15 -11.66 4.76
N GLY A 264 -4.92 -11.22 4.50
CA GLY A 264 -3.74 -12.03 4.79
C GLY A 264 -2.46 -11.52 4.15
N SER A 265 -1.34 -12.15 4.53
CA SER A 265 -0.04 -11.86 3.93
C SER A 265 0.06 -12.51 2.55
N CYS A 266 0.55 -11.79 1.54
CA CYS A 266 0.82 -12.37 0.22
C CYS A 266 1.73 -13.60 0.27
N LEU A 267 2.65 -13.65 1.26
CA LEU A 267 3.58 -14.77 1.46
C LEU A 267 2.89 -16.06 1.91
N GLN A 268 1.67 -15.96 2.44
CA GLN A 268 0.86 -17.08 2.91
C GLN A 268 -0.30 -17.38 1.96
N GLU A 269 -0.94 -16.34 1.43
CA GLU A 269 -2.14 -16.47 0.60
C GLU A 269 -1.81 -16.86 -0.86
N LEU A 270 -0.73 -16.33 -1.45
CA LEU A 270 -0.37 -16.68 -2.83
C LEU A 270 -0.12 -18.18 -3.05
N PRO A 271 0.62 -18.90 -2.17
CA PRO A 271 0.82 -20.34 -2.28
C PRO A 271 -0.46 -21.19 -2.33
N ALA A 272 -1.59 -20.67 -1.84
CA ALA A 272 -2.88 -21.35 -1.80
C ALA A 272 -3.64 -21.30 -3.15
N PHE A 273 -3.29 -20.37 -4.04
CA PHE A 273 -3.88 -20.32 -5.38
C PHE A 273 -3.37 -21.44 -6.28
N GLU A 274 -4.21 -21.88 -7.21
CA GLU A 274 -3.84 -22.82 -8.26
C GLU A 274 -2.81 -22.20 -9.22
N ASN A 275 -2.07 -23.06 -9.92
CA ASN A 275 -1.18 -22.62 -11.00
C ASN A 275 -2.00 -22.00 -12.14
N ASP A 276 -1.42 -21.03 -12.86
CA ASP A 276 -2.02 -20.47 -14.07
C ASP A 276 -3.49 -20.01 -13.90
N PHE A 277 -3.79 -19.42 -12.74
CA PHE A 277 -5.15 -18.99 -12.38
C PHE A 277 -5.47 -17.58 -12.90
N PHE A 278 -4.51 -16.66 -12.88
CA PHE A 278 -4.69 -15.25 -13.22
C PHE A 278 -4.22 -14.91 -14.62
N ASP A 279 -4.96 -14.05 -15.31
CA ASP A 279 -4.62 -13.56 -16.66
C ASP A 279 -3.68 -12.34 -16.57
N PHE A 280 -3.79 -11.55 -15.51
CA PHE A 280 -3.03 -10.32 -15.33
C PHE A 280 -2.77 -10.02 -13.84
N ILE A 281 -1.61 -9.47 -13.52
CA ILE A 281 -1.27 -8.92 -12.20
C ILE A 281 -0.93 -7.44 -12.35
N VAL A 282 -1.53 -6.58 -11.52
CA VAL A 282 -1.12 -5.16 -11.40
C VAL A 282 -0.97 -4.83 -9.92
N THR A 283 0.22 -4.39 -9.51
CA THR A 283 0.51 -4.26 -8.07
C THR A 283 1.59 -3.24 -7.72
N SER A 284 1.70 -2.93 -6.43
CA SER A 284 2.75 -2.11 -5.85
C SER A 284 3.03 -2.60 -4.42
N PRO A 285 4.08 -3.41 -4.20
CA PRO A 285 4.42 -3.86 -2.85
C PRO A 285 4.82 -2.67 -1.95
N PRO A 286 4.80 -2.84 -0.62
CA PRO A 286 5.55 -1.99 0.31
C PRO A 286 7.00 -1.82 -0.14
N TYR A 287 7.49 -0.58 -0.29
CA TYR A 287 8.86 -0.35 -0.78
C TYR A 287 9.90 -0.56 0.33
N CYS A 288 11.13 -0.92 -0.05
CA CYS A 288 12.25 -1.15 0.86
C CYS A 288 12.84 0.15 1.47
N ASN A 289 11.98 1.04 2.00
CA ASN A 289 12.31 2.43 2.36
C ASN A 289 12.09 2.77 3.85
N ARG A 290 12.00 1.74 4.72
CA ARG A 290 11.75 1.84 6.17
C ARG A 290 10.36 2.37 6.54
N TYR A 291 9.40 2.36 5.62
CA TYR A 291 8.05 2.83 5.93
C TYR A 291 7.32 1.84 6.85
N ASP A 292 6.92 2.31 8.03
CA ASP A 292 6.13 1.51 8.97
C ASP A 292 4.66 1.90 8.86
N TYR A 293 3.91 1.10 8.11
CA TYR A 293 2.46 1.27 7.93
C TYR A 293 1.70 1.15 9.26
N THR A 294 2.17 0.31 10.18
CA THR A 294 1.51 0.13 11.49
C THR A 294 1.67 1.33 12.41
N ARG A 295 2.73 2.11 12.23
CA ARG A 295 2.93 3.39 12.94
C ARG A 295 2.17 4.53 12.27
N THR A 296 2.23 4.59 10.95
CA THR A 296 1.57 5.65 10.16
C THR A 296 0.05 5.62 10.33
N TYR A 297 -0.53 4.42 10.29
CA TYR A 297 -1.98 4.21 10.38
C TYR A 297 -2.41 3.75 11.78
N ALA A 298 -1.67 4.12 12.83
CA ALA A 298 -1.95 3.64 14.18
C ALA A 298 -3.33 4.10 14.71
N LEU A 299 -3.79 5.31 14.34
CA LEU A 299 -5.13 5.78 14.72
C LEU A 299 -6.22 4.94 14.05
N GLU A 300 -6.05 4.66 12.76
CA GLU A 300 -6.94 3.83 11.98
C GLU A 300 -6.98 2.38 12.50
N LEU A 301 -5.83 1.83 12.89
CA LEU A 301 -5.75 0.48 13.46
C LEU A 301 -6.47 0.39 14.81
N VAL A 302 -6.29 1.38 15.70
CA VAL A 302 -7.02 1.46 16.97
C VAL A 302 -8.52 1.65 16.74
N PHE A 303 -8.92 2.46 15.76
CA PHE A 303 -10.32 2.62 15.36
C PHE A 303 -10.95 1.27 14.94
N LEU A 304 -10.18 0.42 14.26
CA LEU A 304 -10.58 -0.92 13.85
C LEU A 304 -10.41 -1.97 14.96
N GLY A 305 -10.17 -1.54 16.21
CA GLY A 305 -10.08 -2.42 17.37
C GLY A 305 -8.76 -3.19 17.48
N CYS A 306 -7.70 -2.78 16.78
CA CYS A 306 -6.39 -3.43 16.92
C CYS A 306 -5.67 -2.96 18.18
N ASP A 307 -5.40 -3.91 19.09
CA ASP A 307 -4.61 -3.65 20.28
C ASP A 307 -3.08 -3.67 20.02
N SER A 308 -2.30 -3.49 21.08
CA SER A 308 -0.84 -3.43 20.99
C SER A 308 -0.20 -4.72 20.46
N ASP A 309 -0.78 -5.87 20.79
CA ASP A 309 -0.25 -7.18 20.39
C ASP A 309 -0.59 -7.46 18.92
N LYS A 310 -1.83 -7.17 18.50
CA LYS A 310 -2.25 -7.26 17.10
C LYS A 310 -1.43 -6.34 16.20
N VAL A 311 -1.19 -5.09 16.62
CA VAL A 311 -0.32 -4.15 15.88
C VAL A 311 1.12 -4.65 15.82
N ARG A 312 1.65 -5.25 16.89
CA ARG A 312 3.01 -5.82 16.90
C ARG A 312 3.13 -7.02 15.97
N ASN A 313 2.15 -7.92 15.98
CA ASN A 313 2.13 -9.12 15.14
C ASN A 313 1.98 -8.73 13.66
N LEU A 314 1.02 -7.86 13.35
CA LEU A 314 0.82 -7.32 12.01
C LEU A 314 2.08 -6.69 11.43
N ARG A 315 2.85 -5.94 12.25
CA ARG A 315 4.14 -5.38 11.82
C ARG A 315 5.10 -6.47 11.35
N GLN A 316 5.13 -7.62 12.01
CA GLN A 316 6.02 -8.73 11.65
C GLN A 316 5.51 -9.51 10.44
N GLU A 317 4.20 -9.56 10.19
CA GLU A 317 3.63 -10.28 9.05
C GLU A 317 3.76 -9.51 7.73
N LEU A 318 3.70 -8.17 7.77
CA LEU A 318 4.02 -7.29 6.64
C LEU A 318 5.40 -7.60 6.04
N LEU A 319 5.56 -7.46 4.72
CA LEU A 319 6.88 -7.55 4.07
C LEU A 319 7.95 -6.78 4.86
N SER A 320 9.19 -7.28 4.86
CA SER A 320 10.34 -6.70 5.58
C SER A 320 10.77 -5.30 5.08
N CYS A 321 9.86 -4.34 5.12
CA CYS A 321 10.01 -2.97 4.64
C CYS A 321 10.32 -1.98 5.76
N THR A 322 10.37 -2.41 7.03
CA THR A 322 10.83 -1.62 8.18
C THR A 322 11.95 -2.31 8.95
N VAL A 323 12.79 -1.51 9.62
CA VAL A 323 13.92 -1.97 10.45
C VAL A 323 13.49 -2.77 11.69
N GLU A 324 12.21 -2.75 12.01
CA GLU A 324 11.59 -3.50 13.10
C GLU A 324 11.27 -4.95 12.71
N ASN A 325 11.27 -5.28 11.41
CA ASN A 325 11.00 -6.64 10.94
C ASN A 325 12.12 -7.60 11.35
N LYS A 326 11.71 -8.78 11.80
CA LYS A 326 12.55 -9.96 12.01
C LYS A 326 12.64 -10.77 10.73
N GLU A 327 13.62 -11.67 10.71
CA GLU A 327 13.81 -12.57 9.57
C GLU A 327 12.69 -13.60 9.48
N LYS A 328 12.30 -13.95 8.25
CA LYS A 328 11.19 -14.87 7.98
C LYS A 328 11.58 -16.13 7.23
N VAL A 329 12.87 -16.34 6.96
CA VAL A 329 13.34 -17.48 6.16
C VAL A 329 12.86 -18.83 6.72
N GLU A 330 12.91 -19.02 8.03
CA GLU A 330 12.44 -20.26 8.66
C GLU A 330 10.91 -20.37 8.67
N GLN A 331 10.18 -19.25 8.78
CA GLN A 331 8.73 -19.25 8.62
C GLN A 331 8.34 -19.66 7.20
N LEU A 332 8.99 -19.10 6.19
CA LEU A 332 8.80 -19.48 4.79
C LEU A 332 9.14 -20.95 4.57
N ARG A 333 10.26 -21.45 5.12
CA ARG A 333 10.64 -22.87 5.03
C ARG A 333 9.56 -23.79 5.60
N GLN A 334 9.02 -23.44 6.76
CA GLN A 334 7.93 -24.18 7.40
C GLN A 334 6.66 -24.14 6.55
N THR A 335 6.24 -22.97 6.06
CA THR A 335 5.07 -22.83 5.17
C THR A 335 5.21 -23.71 3.94
N TYR A 336 6.32 -23.64 3.21
CA TYR A 336 6.53 -24.45 2.01
C TYR A 336 6.62 -25.94 2.32
N THR A 337 7.18 -26.32 3.47
CA THR A 337 7.24 -27.73 3.90
C THR A 337 5.85 -28.28 4.21
N LEU A 338 5.01 -27.53 4.91
CA LEU A 338 3.62 -27.90 5.20
C LEU A 338 2.78 -28.03 3.93
N LEU A 339 3.09 -27.25 2.90
CA LEU A 339 2.45 -27.34 1.58
C LEU A 339 3.01 -28.48 0.70
N GLY A 340 3.98 -29.28 1.18
CA GLY A 340 4.64 -30.32 0.39
C GLY A 340 5.56 -29.76 -0.72
N LYS A 341 5.99 -28.50 -0.59
CA LYS A 341 6.75 -27.72 -1.57
C LYS A 341 8.19 -27.41 -1.10
N SER A 342 8.83 -28.28 -0.30
CA SER A 342 10.19 -28.04 0.20
C SER A 342 11.23 -27.88 -0.92
N SER A 343 11.13 -28.67 -2.00
CA SER A 343 12.01 -28.53 -3.17
C SER A 343 11.84 -27.19 -3.91
N THR A 344 10.62 -26.63 -3.85
CA THR A 344 10.33 -25.30 -4.39
C THR A 344 11.01 -24.23 -3.54
N PHE A 345 10.92 -24.32 -2.22
CA PHE A 345 11.62 -23.42 -1.31
C PHE A 345 13.12 -23.37 -1.63
N ASP A 346 13.77 -24.52 -1.76
CA ASP A 346 15.20 -24.58 -2.07
C ASP A 346 15.52 -24.02 -3.47
N SER A 347 14.61 -24.16 -4.43
CA SER A 347 14.78 -23.62 -5.79
C SER A 347 14.69 -22.10 -5.82
N VAL A 348 13.72 -21.51 -5.12
CA VAL A 348 13.56 -20.05 -4.99
C VAL A 348 14.74 -19.45 -4.22
N LEU A 349 15.17 -20.11 -3.14
CA LEU A 349 16.33 -19.69 -2.35
C LEU A 349 17.61 -19.69 -3.21
N ARG A 350 17.80 -20.71 -4.06
CA ARG A 350 18.93 -20.74 -5.01
C ARG A 350 18.92 -19.55 -5.98
N VAL A 351 17.76 -19.13 -6.49
CA VAL A 351 17.67 -17.94 -7.35
C VAL A 351 18.14 -16.70 -6.59
N TYR A 352 17.65 -16.50 -5.36
CA TYR A 352 18.09 -15.39 -4.51
C TYR A 352 19.60 -15.43 -4.25
N ASP A 353 20.14 -16.58 -3.85
CA ASP A 353 21.56 -16.76 -3.51
C ASP A 353 22.49 -16.63 -4.73
N SER A 354 21.98 -16.92 -5.94
CA SER A 354 22.74 -16.82 -7.18
C SER A 354 22.92 -15.40 -7.72
N SER A 355 22.17 -14.42 -7.20
CA SER A 355 22.29 -13.02 -7.65
C SER A 355 23.57 -12.38 -7.12
N LEU A 356 24.52 -12.14 -8.03
CA LEU A 356 25.78 -11.48 -7.73
C LEU A 356 25.56 -10.02 -7.31
N ALA A 357 24.63 -9.32 -7.96
CA ALA A 357 24.26 -7.95 -7.60
C ALA A 357 23.63 -7.87 -6.19
N MET A 358 22.76 -8.81 -5.83
CA MET A 358 22.21 -8.86 -4.47
C MET A 358 23.27 -9.20 -3.43
N SER A 359 24.19 -10.12 -3.75
CA SER A 359 25.33 -10.46 -2.90
C SER A 359 26.25 -9.25 -2.66
N GLU A 360 26.55 -8.49 -3.71
CA GLU A 360 27.29 -7.22 -3.63
C GLU A 360 26.58 -6.20 -2.72
N VAL A 361 25.27 -5.98 -2.90
CA VAL A 361 24.48 -5.08 -2.06
C VAL A 361 24.54 -5.50 -0.59
N ASN A 362 24.33 -6.78 -0.30
CA ASN A 362 24.37 -7.31 1.07
C ASN A 362 25.75 -7.10 1.72
N TYR A 363 26.82 -7.35 0.97
CA TYR A 363 28.19 -7.14 1.44
C TYR A 363 28.44 -5.66 1.76
N ILE A 364 28.16 -4.76 0.81
CA ILE A 364 28.40 -3.32 0.97
C ILE A 364 27.63 -2.77 2.18
N LEU A 365 26.35 -3.12 2.33
CA LEU A 365 25.56 -2.67 3.47
C LEU A 365 26.09 -3.20 4.80
N SER A 366 26.58 -4.44 4.84
CA SER A 366 27.22 -5.01 6.03
C SER A 366 28.49 -4.23 6.41
N GLU A 367 29.34 -3.89 5.44
CA GLU A 367 30.55 -3.10 5.69
C GLU A 367 30.21 -1.66 6.12
N LEU A 368 29.25 -1.01 5.48
CA LEU A 368 28.77 0.31 5.91
C LEU A 368 28.21 0.29 7.32
N ASN A 369 27.57 -0.81 7.72
CA ASN A 369 27.06 -0.99 9.08
C ASN A 369 28.19 -1.11 10.10
N LYS A 370 29.23 -1.90 9.81
CA LYS A 370 30.43 -2.04 10.67
C LYS A 370 31.17 -0.72 10.84
N LEU A 371 31.10 0.16 9.84
CA LEU A 371 31.71 1.48 9.85
C LEU A 371 30.81 2.59 10.43
N ASP A 372 29.64 2.24 11.00
CA ASP A 372 28.64 3.18 11.53
C ASP A 372 28.20 4.26 10.51
N ARG A 373 28.20 3.92 9.21
CA ARG A 373 27.79 4.81 8.11
C ARG A 373 26.31 4.69 7.75
N LEU A 374 25.57 3.84 8.46
CA LEU A 374 24.12 3.69 8.32
C LEU A 374 23.41 4.39 9.48
N ASN A 375 22.25 5.01 9.20
CA ASN A 375 21.45 5.67 10.22
C ASN A 375 20.62 4.70 11.08
N ASN A 376 20.70 3.39 10.83
CA ASN A 376 20.10 2.35 11.66
C ASN A 376 20.80 1.01 11.42
N ALA A 377 21.19 0.32 12.50
CA ALA A 377 21.97 -0.91 12.44
C ALA A 377 21.25 -2.11 11.82
N ASN A 378 19.91 -2.06 11.74
CA ASN A 378 19.08 -3.14 11.21
C ASN A 378 18.81 -3.01 9.69
N ILE A 379 19.32 -1.97 9.03
CA ILE A 379 19.13 -1.78 7.58
C ILE A 379 19.62 -2.98 6.75
N PRO A 380 20.82 -3.55 7.00
CA PRO A 380 21.27 -4.71 6.23
C PRO A 380 20.32 -5.91 6.35
N ARG A 381 19.81 -6.17 7.57
CA ARG A 381 18.83 -7.24 7.82
C ARG A 381 17.53 -6.98 7.06
N MET A 382 17.00 -5.76 7.14
CA MET A 382 15.75 -5.39 6.46
C MET A 382 15.87 -5.55 4.95
N VAL A 383 16.94 -5.02 4.34
CA VAL A 383 17.16 -5.11 2.88
C VAL A 383 17.26 -6.57 2.44
N ARG A 384 18.09 -7.37 3.12
CA ARG A 384 18.24 -8.81 2.84
C ARG A 384 16.89 -9.54 2.86
N ASN A 385 16.12 -9.37 3.94
CA ASN A 385 14.84 -10.05 4.09
C ASN A 385 13.78 -9.53 3.09
N TYR A 386 13.79 -8.24 2.77
CA TYR A 386 12.91 -7.68 1.74
C TYR A 386 13.09 -8.38 0.38
N PHE A 387 14.33 -8.48 -0.10
CA PHE A 387 14.61 -9.11 -1.39
C PHE A 387 14.36 -10.62 -1.36
N LEU A 388 14.66 -11.29 -0.25
CA LEU A 388 14.32 -12.70 -0.08
C LEU A 388 12.80 -12.91 -0.16
N GLU A 389 12.01 -12.18 0.63
CA GLU A 389 10.55 -12.28 0.64
C GLU A 389 9.94 -11.91 -0.73
N MET A 390 10.47 -10.88 -1.39
CA MET A 390 10.05 -10.54 -2.76
C MET A 390 10.40 -11.62 -3.77
N CYS A 391 11.52 -12.33 -3.63
CA CYS A 391 11.86 -13.46 -4.51
C CYS A 391 10.78 -14.57 -4.41
N PHE A 392 10.33 -14.90 -3.19
CA PHE A 392 9.21 -15.82 -2.97
C PHE A 392 7.88 -15.28 -3.52
N ALA A 393 7.57 -14.01 -3.29
CA ALA A 393 6.36 -13.40 -3.85
C ALA A 393 6.38 -13.41 -5.39
N ILE A 394 7.52 -13.12 -6.02
CA ILE A 394 7.70 -13.14 -7.47
C ILE A 394 7.55 -14.56 -8.02
N TYR A 395 8.11 -15.57 -7.35
CA TYR A 395 7.90 -16.96 -7.71
C TYR A 395 6.42 -17.31 -7.75
N GLU A 396 5.69 -16.98 -6.68
CA GLU A 396 4.27 -17.28 -6.60
C GLU A 396 3.47 -16.48 -7.63
N MET A 397 3.77 -15.19 -7.84
CA MET A 397 3.17 -14.38 -8.91
C MET A 397 3.40 -15.02 -10.29
N ALA A 398 4.62 -15.50 -10.57
CA ALA A 398 4.91 -16.23 -11.79
C ALA A 398 4.04 -17.48 -11.86
N ARG A 399 4.08 -18.35 -10.85
CA ARG A 399 3.33 -19.61 -10.80
C ARG A 399 1.82 -19.43 -11.07
N VAL A 400 1.19 -18.43 -10.46
CA VAL A 400 -0.26 -18.20 -10.59
C VAL A 400 -0.65 -17.45 -11.85
N THR A 401 0.29 -16.81 -12.55
CA THR A 401 0.02 -16.14 -13.84
C THR A 401 0.01 -17.16 -14.97
N LYS A 402 -1.03 -17.14 -15.80
CA LYS A 402 -1.14 -17.98 -17.01
C LYS A 402 -0.01 -17.68 -17.99
N ARG A 403 0.41 -18.71 -18.75
CA ARG A 403 1.36 -18.53 -19.87
C ARG A 403 0.89 -17.44 -20.82
N GLY A 404 1.78 -16.52 -21.17
CA GLY A 404 1.48 -15.33 -21.98
C GLY A 404 0.83 -14.17 -21.21
N GLY A 405 0.39 -14.37 -19.97
CA GLY A 405 -0.13 -13.32 -19.08
C GLY A 405 0.96 -12.37 -18.59
N TYR A 406 0.53 -11.23 -18.06
CA TYR A 406 1.43 -10.13 -17.68
C TYR A 406 1.39 -9.84 -16.19
N CYS A 407 2.54 -9.43 -15.65
CA CYS A 407 2.67 -8.84 -14.33
C CYS A 407 3.23 -7.43 -14.45
N VAL A 408 2.49 -6.45 -13.92
CA VAL A 408 2.88 -5.06 -13.83
C VAL A 408 3.10 -4.70 -12.38
N MET A 409 4.31 -4.27 -12.04
CA MET A 409 4.66 -3.90 -10.67
C MET A 409 5.28 -2.51 -10.61
N VAL A 410 4.76 -1.65 -9.73
CA VAL A 410 5.31 -0.32 -9.45
C VAL A 410 6.20 -0.37 -8.22
N ASN A 411 7.44 0.12 -8.33
CA ASN A 411 8.35 0.21 -7.19
C ASN A 411 9.38 1.35 -7.35
N ASP A 412 10.05 1.70 -6.25
CA ASP A 412 11.10 2.71 -6.20
C ASP A 412 12.44 2.03 -5.91
N ASN A 413 13.52 2.48 -6.57
CA ASN A 413 14.87 2.23 -6.06
C ASN A 413 15.03 2.90 -4.70
N VAL A 414 16.05 2.49 -3.95
CA VAL A 414 16.30 3.03 -2.60
C VAL A 414 17.78 3.33 -2.40
N ARG A 415 18.10 4.10 -1.37
CA ARG A 415 19.48 4.47 -1.06
C ARG A 415 19.76 4.33 0.44
N TYR A 416 20.89 3.75 0.80
CA TYR A 416 21.34 3.63 2.20
C TYR A 416 22.85 3.90 2.30
N GLY A 417 23.29 4.72 3.26
CA GLY A 417 24.71 5.04 3.45
C GLY A 417 25.43 5.68 2.25
N GLY A 418 24.68 6.21 1.28
CA GLY A 418 25.22 6.72 0.01
C GLY A 418 25.14 5.73 -1.16
N GLU A 419 24.76 4.48 -0.90
CA GLU A 419 24.68 3.42 -1.91
C GLU A 419 23.28 3.29 -2.48
N GLU A 420 23.15 3.38 -3.81
CA GLU A 420 21.90 3.08 -4.51
C GLU A 420 21.70 1.57 -4.60
N ILE A 421 20.49 1.12 -4.28
CA ILE A 421 20.09 -0.26 -4.45
C ILE A 421 19.13 -0.31 -5.65
N PRO A 422 19.53 -0.93 -6.77
CA PRO A 422 18.72 -1.02 -7.97
C PRO A 422 17.64 -2.10 -7.81
N VAL A 423 16.60 -1.76 -7.04
CA VAL A 423 15.45 -2.64 -6.77
C VAL A 423 14.82 -3.10 -8.09
N ASP A 424 14.71 -2.19 -9.05
CA ASP A 424 14.21 -2.46 -10.40
C ASP A 424 14.92 -3.59 -11.12
N LEU A 425 16.24 -3.55 -11.11
CA LEU A 425 17.07 -4.52 -11.82
C LEU A 425 17.12 -5.85 -11.08
N ILE A 426 17.32 -5.84 -9.76
CA ILE A 426 17.43 -7.07 -8.95
C ILE A 426 16.11 -7.85 -8.97
N LEU A 427 14.96 -7.18 -8.81
CA LEU A 427 13.66 -7.86 -8.87
C LEU A 427 13.35 -8.37 -10.29
N SER A 428 13.79 -7.68 -11.33
CA SER A 428 13.64 -8.16 -12.71
C SER A 428 14.55 -9.37 -13.01
N GLU A 429 15.74 -9.43 -12.42
CA GLU A 429 16.61 -10.62 -12.46
C GLU A 429 15.94 -11.83 -11.79
N PHE A 430 15.36 -11.63 -10.61
CA PHE A 430 14.60 -12.69 -9.93
C PHE A 430 13.40 -13.13 -10.77
N ALA A 431 12.66 -12.20 -11.38
CA ALA A 431 11.55 -12.53 -12.25
C ALA A 431 11.98 -13.42 -13.42
N GLU A 432 13.10 -13.11 -14.08
CA GLU A 432 13.68 -13.96 -15.13
C GLU A 432 14.09 -15.35 -14.64
N GLY A 433 14.67 -15.44 -13.44
CA GLY A 433 15.02 -16.72 -12.82
C GLY A 433 13.81 -17.57 -12.39
N LEU A 434 12.60 -16.99 -12.37
CA LEU A 434 11.39 -17.60 -11.79
C LEU A 434 10.25 -17.78 -12.81
N GLY A 435 10.52 -17.67 -14.11
CA GLY A 435 9.58 -18.00 -15.18
C GLY A 435 8.82 -16.81 -15.78
N PHE A 436 9.25 -15.58 -15.47
CA PHE A 436 8.87 -14.41 -16.23
C PHE A 436 9.95 -14.03 -17.24
N ASN A 437 9.57 -13.22 -18.22
CA ASN A 437 10.48 -12.52 -19.12
C ASN A 437 10.29 -11.02 -18.91
N THR A 438 11.39 -10.28 -18.68
CA THR A 438 11.30 -8.82 -18.50
C THR A 438 11.13 -8.14 -19.85
N GLN A 439 9.93 -7.62 -20.12
CA GLN A 439 9.62 -6.94 -21.38
C GLN A 439 10.13 -5.50 -21.36
N ASN A 440 9.79 -4.75 -20.32
CA ASN A 440 10.18 -3.35 -20.17
C ASN A 440 10.33 -2.98 -18.69
N ILE A 441 11.24 -2.06 -18.41
CA ILE A 441 11.35 -1.33 -17.14
C ILE A 441 11.13 0.14 -17.47
N PHE A 442 9.91 0.63 -17.23
CA PHE A 442 9.53 2.01 -17.52
C PHE A 442 10.08 2.95 -16.45
N VAL A 443 11.08 3.75 -16.80
CA VAL A 443 11.71 4.74 -15.91
C VAL A 443 10.99 6.07 -16.05
N LEU A 444 10.59 6.66 -14.92
CA LEU A 444 9.91 7.95 -14.94
C LEU A 444 10.85 9.11 -15.30
N PRO A 445 10.38 10.13 -16.06
CA PRO A 445 11.21 11.27 -16.48
C PRO A 445 11.73 12.15 -15.33
N ARG A 446 11.06 12.11 -14.18
CA ARG A 446 11.50 12.70 -12.92
C ARG A 446 11.38 11.63 -11.83
N GLY A 447 12.51 11.23 -11.27
CA GLY A 447 12.58 10.36 -10.12
C GLY A 447 12.26 11.08 -8.80
N LYS A 448 12.53 10.39 -7.70
CA LYS A 448 12.31 10.90 -6.35
C LYS A 448 13.61 11.49 -5.83
N GLY A 449 13.57 12.66 -5.18
CA GLY A 449 14.73 13.12 -4.42
C GLY A 449 15.04 12.14 -3.27
N ASN A 450 16.32 11.97 -2.95
CA ASN A 450 16.76 11.24 -1.74
C ASN A 450 16.05 11.78 -0.47
N SER A 451 15.96 10.97 0.59
CA SER A 451 15.40 11.41 1.87
C SER A 451 16.12 12.66 2.41
N SER A 452 15.41 13.53 3.14
CA SER A 452 15.96 14.78 3.69
C SER A 452 17.23 14.57 4.51
N GLN A 453 17.28 13.44 5.24
CA GLN A 453 18.45 13.00 6.02
C GLN A 453 19.66 12.70 5.13
N GLN A 454 19.44 12.13 3.94
CA GLN A 454 20.51 11.83 2.99
C GLN A 454 20.90 13.04 2.14
N MET A 455 19.97 13.95 1.86
CA MET A 455 20.25 15.18 1.12
C MET A 455 21.29 16.06 1.82
N GLY A 456 21.28 16.08 3.17
CA GLY A 456 22.27 16.82 3.96
C GLY A 456 23.68 16.24 3.89
N ASN A 457 23.81 14.91 3.80
CA ASN A 457 25.11 14.22 3.92
C ASN A 457 25.71 13.80 2.57
N TYR A 458 24.89 13.57 1.53
CA TYR A 458 25.32 12.96 0.26
C TYR A 458 24.85 13.73 -0.99
N GLY A 459 24.29 14.93 -0.81
CA GLY A 459 23.75 15.74 -1.90
C GLY A 459 22.43 15.21 -2.49
N ARG A 460 21.91 15.94 -3.47
CA ARG A 460 20.71 15.54 -4.23
C ARG A 460 21.12 14.64 -5.38
N THR A 461 20.72 13.38 -5.35
CA THR A 461 20.63 12.51 -6.53
C THR A 461 19.20 12.01 -6.67
N GLU A 462 18.82 11.70 -7.90
CA GLU A 462 17.46 11.32 -8.26
C GLU A 462 17.36 9.80 -8.28
N ILE A 463 16.50 9.25 -7.43
CA ILE A 463 16.28 7.81 -7.34
C ILE A 463 15.22 7.40 -8.37
N ARG A 464 15.51 6.36 -9.16
CA ARG A 464 14.59 5.85 -10.18
C ARG A 464 13.31 5.33 -9.54
N LYS A 465 12.18 5.81 -10.06
CA LYS A 465 10.86 5.21 -9.87
C LYS A 465 10.50 4.48 -11.16
N CYS A 466 10.09 3.23 -11.04
CA CYS A 466 9.94 2.35 -12.18
C CYS A 466 8.59 1.62 -12.17
N VAL A 467 8.13 1.27 -13.38
CA VAL A 467 7.05 0.31 -13.58
C VAL A 467 7.62 -0.87 -14.36
N TYR A 468 7.57 -2.05 -13.78
CA TYR A 468 8.06 -3.29 -14.37
C TYR A 468 6.94 -3.90 -15.20
N LEU A 469 7.26 -4.36 -16.40
CA LEU A 469 6.37 -5.16 -17.22
C LEU A 469 7.04 -6.50 -17.49
N TRP A 470 6.49 -7.53 -16.86
CA TRP A 470 6.94 -8.91 -17.01
C TRP A 470 5.87 -9.73 -17.72
N LYS A 471 6.29 -10.69 -18.53
CA LYS A 471 5.39 -11.62 -19.24
C LYS A 471 5.74 -13.06 -18.88
N LYS A 472 4.76 -13.88 -18.55
CA LYS A 472 4.96 -15.31 -18.24
C LYS A 472 5.28 -16.08 -19.53
N GLU A 473 6.31 -16.93 -19.49
CA GLU A 473 6.74 -17.80 -20.63
C GLU A 473 5.90 -19.07 -20.84
#